data_AF-A0A4Z0EGY9-F1
#
_entry.id   AF-A0A4Z0EGY9-F1
#
_cell.length_a   1.000
_cell.length_b   1.000
_cell.length_c   1.000
_cell.angle_alpha   90.00
_cell.angle_beta   90.00
_cell.angle_gamma   90.00
#
_symmetry.space_group_name_H-M   'P 1'
#
loop_
_entity.id
_entity.type
_entity.pdbx_description
1 polymer ?
#
loop_
_entity_poly.entity_id
_entity_poly.type
_entity_poly.pdbx_seq_one_letter_code
_entity_poly.pdbx_strand_id
1 'polypeptide(L)'
;MKKIKYTLLCVGLALSLGSCSKDKEDIRPQAASSKSQDSQTLGPYSASPSIVKILSDYKVVLQNVGNLATGVYICDIYKSEQLVTLPAGQVLLYNTNTGASQPGYRDFTQQTPGTLLSQVTNASGGTDYTITTYSIIAKYNSIGQAVPQGPYPQNLIGNTFTYSVYVF
;
A
#
# COMPACT_ATOMS: atom_id res chain seq x y z
N MET A 1 19.99 40.08 -17.10
CA MET A 1 20.33 39.47 -15.79
C MET A 1 20.74 40.58 -14.83
N LYS A 2 19.85 40.98 -13.91
CA LYS A 2 20.07 42.08 -12.96
C LYS A 2 20.84 41.54 -11.74
N LYS A 3 22.01 42.12 -11.44
CA LYS A 3 22.81 41.86 -10.24
C LYS A 3 22.26 42.69 -9.08
N ILE A 4 21.83 42.04 -8.01
CA ILE A 4 21.43 42.69 -6.76
C ILE A 4 22.63 42.63 -5.81
N LYS A 5 23.13 43.80 -5.42
CA LYS A 5 24.16 43.99 -4.40
C LYS A 5 23.45 44.12 -3.04
N TYR A 6 23.81 43.29 -2.07
CA TYR A 6 23.37 43.47 -0.68
C TYR A 6 24.50 44.11 0.12
N THR A 7 24.24 45.33 0.60
CA THR A 7 25.11 46.10 1.47
C THR A 7 24.91 45.66 2.92
N LEU A 8 25.96 45.14 3.54
CA LEU A 8 26.04 44.85 4.97
C LEU A 8 26.13 46.18 5.73
N LEU A 9 25.13 46.53 6.54
CA LEU A 9 25.21 47.67 7.46
C LEU A 9 25.31 47.14 8.90
N CYS A 10 26.52 47.19 9.45
CA CYS A 10 26.75 47.06 10.89
C CYS A 10 26.29 48.34 11.58
N VAL A 11 25.35 48.24 12.52
CA VAL A 11 25.09 49.29 13.49
C VAL A 11 25.40 48.72 14.87
N GLY A 12 26.52 49.19 15.43
CA GLY A 12 26.91 48.94 16.80
C GLY A 12 25.95 49.68 17.75
N LEU A 13 25.43 48.96 18.73
CA LEU A 13 24.64 49.53 19.81
C LEU A 13 25.51 49.59 21.08
N ALA A 14 25.71 50.81 21.56
CA ALA A 14 26.53 51.13 22.73
C ALA A 14 25.91 50.58 24.03
N LEU A 15 26.78 50.07 24.90
CA LEU A 15 26.49 49.72 26.29
C LEU A 15 26.31 51.00 27.12
N SER A 16 25.14 51.18 27.74
CA SER A 16 24.97 52.08 28.88
C SER A 16 24.59 51.28 30.12
N LEU A 17 25.41 51.37 31.16
CA LEU A 17 25.16 50.83 32.50
C LEU A 17 24.02 51.62 33.15
N GLY A 18 22.97 50.91 33.58
CA GLY A 18 21.85 51.44 34.36
C GLY A 18 21.51 50.49 35.51
N SER A 19 21.41 51.05 36.71
CA SER A 19 21.45 50.38 38.00
C SER A 19 20.30 49.42 38.34
N CYS A 20 20.68 48.39 39.11
CA CYS A 20 19.92 47.57 40.05
C CYS A 20 18.52 48.05 40.47
N SER A 21 17.49 47.25 40.18
CA SER A 21 16.37 47.04 41.11
C SER A 21 15.93 45.57 41.01
N LYS A 22 15.87 44.93 42.18
CA LYS A 22 15.40 43.56 42.36
C LYS A 22 13.91 43.52 42.05
N ASP A 23 13.52 42.67 41.10
CA ASP A 23 12.38 41.76 41.19
C ASP A 23 12.63 40.64 40.15
N LYS A 24 13.04 39.47 40.64
CA LYS A 24 13.27 38.28 39.81
C LYS A 24 11.91 37.67 39.47
N GLU A 25 11.27 38.13 38.40
CA GLU A 25 10.42 37.23 37.63
C GLU A 25 11.33 36.43 36.70
N ASP A 26 11.57 35.17 37.11
CA ASP A 26 12.30 34.17 36.35
C ASP A 26 11.45 33.77 35.13
N ILE A 27 11.52 34.59 34.07
CA ILE A 27 11.00 34.21 32.75
C ILE A 27 11.97 33.17 32.18
N ARG A 28 11.87 31.93 32.69
CA ARG A 28 12.44 30.77 32.02
C ARG A 28 11.82 30.73 30.62
N PRO A 29 12.61 30.61 29.54
CA PRO A 29 12.06 30.23 28.26
C PRO A 29 11.33 28.91 28.47
N GLN A 30 10.00 28.95 28.37
CA GLN A 30 9.16 27.77 28.40
C GLN A 30 9.52 27.01 27.13
N ALA A 31 10.42 26.03 27.27
CA ALA A 31 10.75 25.11 26.21
C ALA A 31 9.43 24.56 25.70
N ALA A 32 9.05 24.94 24.49
CA ALA A 32 7.96 24.30 23.79
C ALA A 32 8.34 22.82 23.75
N SER A 33 7.69 22.02 24.59
CA SER A 33 7.75 20.58 24.49
C SER A 33 7.11 20.26 23.15
N SER A 34 7.95 20.17 22.11
CA SER A 34 7.59 19.45 20.91
C SER A 34 7.28 18.06 21.41
N LYS A 35 5.98 17.72 21.53
CA LYS A 35 5.58 16.33 21.62
C LYS A 35 6.24 15.66 20.42
N SER A 36 7.29 14.88 20.67
CA SER A 36 7.78 13.91 19.72
C SER A 36 6.60 12.99 19.51
N GLN A 37 5.89 13.16 18.41
CA GLN A 37 4.97 12.15 17.92
C GLN A 37 5.87 10.95 17.62
N ASP A 38 5.93 10.02 18.57
CA ASP A 38 6.71 8.81 18.44
C ASP A 38 5.96 7.92 17.44
N SER A 39 6.41 7.96 16.19
CA SER A 39 5.78 7.18 15.14
C SER A 39 6.00 5.69 15.40
N GLN A 40 4.94 4.90 15.27
CA GLN A 40 4.95 3.49 15.66
C GLN A 40 4.42 2.59 14.54
N THR A 41 4.94 1.36 14.46
CA THR A 41 4.42 0.31 13.58
C THR A 41 3.59 -0.66 14.41
N LEU A 42 2.32 -0.84 14.03
CA LEU A 42 1.38 -1.79 14.63
C LEU A 42 1.20 -3.01 13.71
N GLY A 43 1.08 -4.20 14.28
CA GLY A 43 0.89 -5.46 13.54
C GLY A 43 1.91 -6.55 13.91
N PRO A 44 1.92 -7.68 13.16
CA PRO A 44 1.16 -7.92 11.94
C PRO A 44 -0.33 -8.20 12.20
N TYR A 45 -1.17 -7.74 11.29
CA TYR A 45 -2.58 -8.09 11.18
C TYR A 45 -2.77 -9.09 10.05
N SER A 46 -3.74 -9.99 10.18
CA SER A 46 -4.12 -10.95 9.15
C SER A 46 -5.61 -10.80 8.83
N ALA A 47 -5.93 -10.68 7.55
CA ALA A 47 -7.30 -10.58 7.07
C ALA A 47 -7.63 -11.72 6.09
N SER A 48 -8.83 -12.28 6.22
CA SER A 48 -9.38 -13.26 5.29
C SER A 48 -10.16 -12.53 4.19
N PRO A 49 -9.66 -12.51 2.94
CA PRO A 49 -10.31 -11.83 1.83
C PRO A 49 -11.57 -12.56 1.39
N SER A 50 -12.44 -11.81 0.69
CA SER A 50 -13.54 -12.39 -0.08
C SER A 50 -12.99 -12.97 -1.39
N ILE A 51 -13.57 -14.08 -1.86
CA ILE A 51 -13.22 -14.70 -3.14
C ILE A 51 -14.46 -14.76 -4.01
N VAL A 52 -14.37 -14.20 -5.22
CA VAL A 52 -15.48 -14.14 -6.16
C VAL A 52 -15.00 -14.50 -7.56
N LYS A 53 -15.84 -15.21 -8.32
CA LYS A 53 -15.62 -15.34 -9.77
C LYS A 53 -16.00 -14.02 -10.43
N ILE A 54 -15.06 -13.38 -11.11
CA ILE A 54 -15.27 -12.07 -11.76
C ILE A 54 -15.52 -12.18 -13.25
N LEU A 55 -15.02 -13.24 -13.89
CA LEU A 55 -15.21 -13.52 -15.30
C LEU A 55 -15.44 -15.02 -15.49
N SER A 56 -16.32 -15.37 -16.43
CA SER A 56 -16.59 -16.76 -16.81
C SER A 56 -16.47 -16.87 -18.32
N ASP A 57 -15.98 -18.02 -18.80
CA ASP A 57 -15.79 -18.27 -20.24
C ASP A 57 -14.98 -17.20 -20.96
N TYR A 58 -14.01 -16.62 -20.25
CA TYR A 58 -13.19 -15.53 -20.75
C TYR A 58 -11.97 -16.06 -21.51
N LYS A 59 -11.72 -15.47 -22.68
CA LYS A 59 -10.60 -15.84 -23.53
C LYS A 59 -9.29 -15.26 -22.97
N VAL A 60 -8.36 -16.12 -22.59
CA VAL A 60 -7.03 -15.72 -22.08
C VAL A 60 -5.94 -16.40 -22.90
N VAL A 61 -4.86 -15.66 -23.19
CA VAL A 61 -3.63 -16.24 -23.70
C VAL A 61 -2.79 -16.68 -22.51
N LEU A 62 -2.71 -17.99 -22.25
CA LEU A 62 -1.85 -18.52 -21.21
C LEU A 62 -0.42 -18.69 -21.72
N GLN A 63 0.57 -18.39 -20.90
CA GLN A 63 2.00 -18.42 -21.23
C GLN A 63 2.71 -19.46 -20.36
N ASN A 64 2.66 -20.72 -20.80
CA ASN A 64 3.31 -21.85 -20.12
C ASN A 64 2.99 -21.92 -18.61
N VAL A 65 1.71 -22.03 -18.26
CA VAL A 65 1.25 -22.08 -16.86
C VAL A 65 0.97 -23.52 -16.43
N GLY A 66 1.67 -23.97 -15.40
CA GLY A 66 1.59 -25.35 -14.94
C GLY A 66 1.90 -26.34 -16.06
N ASN A 67 0.92 -27.18 -16.41
CA ASN A 67 1.04 -28.19 -17.47
C ASN A 67 0.42 -27.74 -18.81
N LEU A 68 0.02 -26.47 -18.93
CA LEU A 68 -0.61 -25.94 -20.13
C LEU A 68 0.42 -25.28 -21.03
N ALA A 69 0.47 -25.78 -22.26
CA ALA A 69 1.24 -25.13 -23.32
C ALA A 69 0.72 -23.72 -23.59
N THR A 70 1.61 -22.83 -24.02
CA THR A 70 1.25 -21.49 -24.43
C THR A 70 0.17 -21.52 -25.51
N GLY A 71 -0.90 -20.75 -25.32
CA GLY A 71 -2.03 -20.76 -26.24
C GLY A 71 -3.23 -20.01 -25.72
N VAL A 72 -4.30 -20.02 -26.53
CA VAL A 72 -5.59 -19.43 -26.17
C VAL A 72 -6.43 -20.47 -25.45
N TYR A 73 -6.98 -20.08 -24.30
CA TYR A 73 -7.88 -20.89 -23.49
C TYR A 73 -9.14 -20.10 -23.13
N ILE A 74 -10.21 -20.84 -22.87
CA ILE A 74 -11.45 -20.34 -22.27
C ILE A 74 -11.38 -20.64 -20.77
N CYS A 75 -11.40 -19.59 -19.96
CA CYS A 75 -11.11 -19.65 -18.53
C CYS A 75 -12.20 -18.99 -17.69
N ASP A 76 -12.32 -19.43 -16.44
CA ASP A 76 -12.97 -18.67 -15.38
C ASP A 76 -11.90 -17.94 -14.56
N ILE A 77 -12.16 -16.69 -14.16
CA ILE A 77 -11.22 -15.84 -13.40
C ILE A 77 -11.80 -15.56 -12.03
N TYR A 78 -11.02 -15.85 -10.99
CA TYR A 78 -11.37 -15.60 -9.60
C TYR A 78 -10.52 -14.46 -9.06
N LYS A 79 -11.15 -13.63 -8.21
CA LYS A 79 -10.55 -12.51 -7.52
C LYS A 79 -10.64 -12.75 -6.02
N SER A 80 -9.50 -12.68 -5.33
CA SER A 80 -9.41 -12.62 -3.88
C SER A 80 -9.10 -11.18 -3.48
N GLU A 81 -10.00 -10.55 -2.72
CA GLU A 81 -9.96 -9.11 -2.44
C GLU A 81 -10.23 -8.80 -0.96
N GLN A 82 -9.46 -7.87 -0.42
CA GLN A 82 -9.61 -7.32 0.92
C GLN A 82 -9.56 -5.80 0.89
N LEU A 83 -10.53 -5.17 1.56
CA LEU A 83 -10.53 -3.74 1.85
C LEU A 83 -10.01 -3.49 3.27
N VAL A 84 -9.09 -2.54 3.42
CA VAL A 84 -8.57 -2.06 4.71
C VAL A 84 -8.74 -0.55 4.76
N THR A 85 -9.62 -0.06 5.62
CA THR A 85 -9.83 1.38 5.83
C THR A 85 -8.99 1.85 7.01
N LEU A 86 -8.10 2.82 6.77
CA LEU A 86 -7.29 3.46 7.81
C LEU A 86 -7.69 4.93 7.98
N PRO A 87 -7.74 5.46 9.22
CA PRO A 87 -7.97 6.88 9.47
C PRO A 87 -6.78 7.73 8.99
N ALA A 88 -6.97 9.06 8.97
CA ALA A 88 -5.89 10.00 8.67
C ALA A 88 -4.71 9.82 9.64
N GLY A 89 -3.49 10.04 9.14
CA GLY A 89 -2.26 9.85 9.95
C GLY A 89 -1.83 8.39 10.09
N GLN A 90 -2.37 7.49 9.27
CA GLN A 90 -1.93 6.09 9.19
C GLN A 90 -1.64 5.67 7.75
N VAL A 91 -0.70 4.74 7.58
CA VAL A 91 -0.31 4.17 6.28
C VAL A 91 -0.25 2.65 6.38
N LEU A 92 -0.80 1.97 5.37
CA LEU A 92 -0.69 0.53 5.26
C LEU A 92 0.72 0.13 4.81
N LEU A 93 1.35 -0.77 5.56
CA LEU A 93 2.58 -1.44 5.18
C LEU A 93 2.24 -2.85 4.72
N TYR A 94 2.26 -3.06 3.40
CA TYR A 94 1.93 -4.35 2.79
C TYR A 94 2.97 -4.73 1.73
N ASN A 95 3.51 -5.95 1.82
CA ASN A 95 4.42 -6.48 0.83
C ASN A 95 3.62 -7.19 -0.27
N THR A 96 3.63 -6.66 -1.49
CA THR A 96 2.82 -7.21 -2.58
C THR A 96 3.26 -8.58 -3.08
N ASN A 97 4.46 -9.04 -2.69
CA ASN A 97 5.00 -10.34 -3.12
C ASN A 97 4.85 -11.42 -2.04
N THR A 98 4.91 -11.05 -0.75
CA THR A 98 4.92 -12.00 0.37
C THR A 98 3.79 -11.80 1.38
N GLY A 99 3.00 -10.73 1.22
CA GLY A 99 1.91 -10.41 2.14
C GLY A 99 0.67 -11.29 1.94
N ALA A 100 0.61 -12.12 0.91
CA ALA A 100 -0.44 -13.13 0.72
C ALA A 100 0.08 -14.51 1.08
N SER A 101 -0.71 -15.31 1.81
CA SER A 101 -0.37 -16.72 2.07
C SER A 101 -0.48 -17.59 0.82
N GLN A 102 -1.34 -17.20 -0.13
CA GLN A 102 -1.49 -17.82 -1.45
C GLN A 102 -1.39 -16.73 -2.54
N PRO A 103 -0.18 -16.29 -2.92
CA PRO A 103 0.00 -15.28 -3.96
C PRO A 103 -0.47 -15.78 -5.34
N GLY A 104 -1.52 -15.16 -5.88
CA GLY A 104 -1.99 -15.38 -7.24
C GLY A 104 -1.24 -14.52 -8.26
N TYR A 105 -1.98 -14.05 -9.26
CA TYR A 105 -1.53 -13.01 -10.17
C TYR A 105 -1.99 -11.62 -9.69
N ARG A 106 -1.15 -10.59 -9.84
CA ARG A 106 -1.58 -9.19 -9.69
C ARG A 106 -2.25 -8.66 -10.96
N ASP A 107 -1.95 -9.30 -12.09
CA ASP A 107 -2.57 -9.10 -13.39
C ASP A 107 -2.73 -10.48 -14.04
N PHE A 108 -3.96 -10.98 -14.15
CA PHE A 108 -4.26 -12.28 -14.75
C PHE A 108 -4.10 -12.29 -16.27
N THR A 109 -4.11 -11.14 -16.94
CA THR A 109 -3.92 -11.03 -18.39
C THR A 109 -2.44 -11.17 -18.73
N GLN A 110 -1.59 -10.44 -18.02
CA GLN A 110 -0.13 -10.54 -18.15
C GLN A 110 0.46 -11.71 -17.36
N GLN A 111 -0.34 -12.44 -16.60
CA GLN A 111 0.08 -13.54 -15.71
C GLN A 111 1.24 -13.14 -14.79
N THR A 112 1.22 -11.90 -14.31
CA THR A 112 2.29 -11.37 -13.47
C THR A 112 2.05 -11.80 -12.02
N PRO A 113 2.98 -12.55 -11.38
CA PRO A 113 2.78 -13.03 -10.01
C PRO A 113 2.66 -11.91 -8.97
N GLY A 114 1.92 -12.20 -7.90
CA GLY A 114 1.82 -11.37 -6.70
C GLY A 114 0.42 -10.82 -6.45
N THR A 115 0.38 -9.72 -5.72
CA THR A 115 -0.84 -8.99 -5.39
C THR A 115 -0.77 -7.56 -5.90
N LEU A 116 -1.94 -6.96 -6.10
CA LEU A 116 -2.11 -5.56 -6.41
C LEU A 116 -2.57 -4.84 -5.13
N LEU A 117 -1.92 -3.74 -4.79
CA LEU A 117 -2.38 -2.81 -3.76
C LEU A 117 -2.83 -1.52 -4.44
N SER A 118 -4.08 -1.14 -4.22
CA SER A 118 -4.63 0.15 -4.64
C SER A 118 -5.07 0.94 -3.43
N GLN A 119 -5.05 2.27 -3.53
CA GLN A 119 -5.43 3.17 -2.44
C GLN A 119 -6.32 4.30 -2.94
N VAL A 120 -7.29 4.69 -2.13
CA VAL A 120 -8.20 5.81 -2.39
C VAL A 120 -8.37 6.61 -1.10
N THR A 121 -8.22 7.93 -1.17
CA THR A 121 -8.56 8.81 -0.05
C THR A 121 -10.08 8.88 0.07
N ASN A 122 -10.61 8.54 1.25
CA ASN A 122 -12.05 8.54 1.49
C ASN A 122 -12.56 9.92 1.94
N ALA A 123 -13.88 10.11 1.93
CA ALA A 123 -14.52 11.39 2.25
C ALA A 123 -14.22 11.90 3.68
N SER A 124 -13.83 10.99 4.59
CA SER A 124 -13.48 11.32 5.97
C SER A 124 -12.00 11.70 6.14
N GLY A 125 -11.23 11.79 5.05
CA GLY A 125 -9.80 12.10 5.06
C GLY A 125 -8.89 10.92 5.42
N GLY A 126 -9.45 9.72 5.60
CA GLY A 126 -8.69 8.48 5.72
C GLY A 126 -8.30 7.89 4.36
N THR A 127 -7.71 6.70 4.38
CA THR A 127 -7.33 5.97 3.16
C THR A 127 -7.92 4.57 3.18
N ASP A 128 -8.61 4.22 2.10
CA ASP A 128 -9.10 2.88 1.81
C ASP A 128 -8.05 2.17 0.94
N TYR A 129 -7.53 1.05 1.43
CA TYR A 129 -6.58 0.20 0.71
C TYR A 129 -7.27 -1.08 0.25
N THR A 130 -7.22 -1.36 -1.04
CA THR A 130 -7.74 -2.62 -1.60
C THR A 130 -6.57 -3.50 -2.05
N ILE A 131 -6.41 -4.64 -1.38
CA ILE A 131 -5.45 -5.69 -1.71
C ILE A 131 -6.16 -6.72 -2.58
N THR A 132 -5.61 -7.05 -3.74
CA THR A 132 -6.22 -7.97 -4.71
C THR A 132 -5.21 -8.98 -5.24
N THR A 133 -5.65 -10.22 -5.44
CA THR A 133 -4.93 -11.21 -6.26
C THR A 133 -5.91 -12.07 -7.04
N TYR A 134 -5.44 -12.62 -8.16
CA TYR A 134 -6.28 -13.35 -9.11
C TYR A 134 -5.81 -14.79 -9.31
N SER A 135 -6.75 -15.67 -9.64
CA SER A 135 -6.46 -17.00 -10.15
C SER A 135 -7.30 -17.31 -11.38
N ILE A 136 -6.78 -18.23 -12.20
CA ILE A 136 -7.34 -18.61 -13.49
C ILE A 136 -7.64 -20.10 -13.46
N ILE A 137 -8.85 -20.50 -13.83
CA ILE A 137 -9.19 -21.91 -14.08
C ILE A 137 -9.42 -22.08 -15.57
N ALA A 138 -8.50 -22.75 -16.26
CA ALA A 138 -8.68 -23.10 -17.67
C ALA A 138 -9.72 -24.21 -17.81
N LYS A 139 -10.69 -24.02 -18.71
CA LYS A 139 -11.76 -25.00 -18.96
C LYS A 139 -11.63 -25.68 -20.32
N TYR A 140 -11.32 -24.90 -21.36
CA TYR A 140 -11.19 -25.40 -22.73
C TYR A 140 -10.00 -24.77 -23.44
N ASN A 141 -9.40 -25.51 -24.38
CA ASN A 141 -8.39 -24.98 -25.29
C ASN A 141 -9.04 -24.32 -26.54
N SER A 142 -8.22 -23.80 -27.44
CA SER A 142 -8.65 -23.10 -28.65
C SER A 142 -9.48 -23.93 -29.63
N ILE A 143 -9.44 -25.26 -29.54
CA ILE A 143 -10.24 -26.18 -30.37
C ILE A 143 -11.46 -26.74 -29.62
N GLY A 144 -11.77 -26.21 -28.43
CA GLY A 144 -12.94 -26.61 -27.64
C GLY A 144 -12.78 -27.91 -26.85
N GLN A 145 -11.58 -28.48 -26.78
CA GLN A 145 -11.34 -29.64 -25.93
C GLN A 145 -11.25 -29.21 -24.47
N ALA A 146 -11.88 -29.99 -23.59
CA ALA A 146 -11.83 -29.77 -22.16
C ALA A 146 -10.40 -29.93 -21.62
N VAL A 147 -10.03 -29.06 -20.69
CA VAL A 147 -8.72 -28.98 -20.07
C VAL A 147 -8.91 -29.13 -18.56
N PRO A 148 -8.89 -30.37 -18.01
CA PRO A 148 -9.13 -30.59 -16.59
C PRO A 148 -7.89 -30.19 -15.80
N GLN A 149 -7.78 -28.91 -15.46
CA GLN A 149 -6.67 -28.38 -14.67
C GLN A 149 -7.18 -27.61 -13.46
N GLY A 150 -6.32 -27.56 -12.43
CA GLY A 150 -6.55 -26.76 -11.25
C GLY A 150 -6.36 -25.25 -11.49
N PRO A 151 -6.66 -24.43 -10.47
CA PRO A 151 -6.45 -22.99 -10.55
C PRO A 151 -4.96 -22.62 -10.65
N TYR A 152 -4.65 -21.64 -11.50
CA TYR A 152 -3.32 -21.08 -11.70
C TYR A 152 -3.22 -19.64 -11.17
N PRO A 153 -2.08 -19.25 -10.57
CA PRO A 153 -0.95 -20.13 -10.25
C PRO A 153 -1.28 -21.11 -9.11
N GLN A 154 -2.34 -20.83 -8.35
CA GLN A 154 -2.82 -21.69 -7.27
C GLN A 154 -4.28 -21.40 -6.90
N ASN A 155 -4.82 -22.25 -6.02
CA ASN A 155 -6.11 -22.03 -5.40
C ASN A 155 -6.01 -20.90 -4.38
N LEU A 156 -7.00 -19.99 -4.38
CA LEU A 156 -7.06 -18.86 -3.45
C LEU A 156 -7.91 -19.17 -2.21
N ILE A 157 -8.53 -20.35 -2.13
CA ILE A 157 -9.33 -20.75 -0.97
C ILE A 157 -8.44 -20.82 0.28
N GLY A 158 -8.83 -20.10 1.32
CA GLY A 158 -8.06 -19.98 2.56
C GLY A 158 -6.91 -18.99 2.50
N ASN A 159 -6.79 -18.22 1.41
CA ASN A 159 -5.84 -17.11 1.33
C ASN A 159 -6.05 -16.13 2.49
N THR A 160 -4.96 -15.52 2.93
CA THR A 160 -4.92 -14.50 3.98
C THR A 160 -3.95 -13.42 3.57
N PHE A 161 -4.28 -12.16 3.87
CA PHE A 161 -3.38 -11.03 3.68
C PHE A 161 -2.83 -10.56 5.01
N THR A 162 -1.51 -10.54 5.13
CA THR A 162 -0.76 -10.08 6.30
C THR A 162 -0.20 -8.70 6.03
N TYR A 163 -0.50 -7.73 6.91
CA TYR A 163 -0.06 -6.34 6.78
C TYR A 163 0.25 -5.73 8.15
N SER A 164 0.95 -4.60 8.14
CA SER A 164 1.16 -3.75 9.31
C SER A 164 0.67 -2.34 9.02
N VAL A 165 0.55 -1.52 10.06
CA VAL A 165 0.13 -0.12 9.94
C VAL A 165 1.19 0.76 10.56
N TYR A 166 1.62 1.79 9.85
CA TYR A 166 2.48 2.84 10.39
C TYR A 166 1.61 4.01 10.83
N VAL A 167 1.83 4.49 12.05
CA VAL A 167 1.11 5.63 12.65
C VAL A 167 2.10 6.77 12.89
N PHE A 168 1.77 7.96 12.39
CA PHE A 168 2.60 9.15 12.51
C PHE A 168 2.46 9.85 13.86
#